data_AF-A0A3M7KWE7-F1
#
_entry.id   AF-A0A3M7KWE7-F1
#
_cell.length_a   1.000
_cell.length_b   1.000
_cell.length_c   1.000
_cell.angle_alpha   90.00
_cell.angle_beta   90.00
_cell.angle_gamma   90.00
#
_symmetry.space_group_name_H-M   'P 1'
#
loop_
_entity.id
_entity.type
_entity.pdbx_description
1 polymer ?
#
loop_
_entity_poly.entity_id
_entity_poly.type
_entity_poly.pdbx_seq_one_letter_code
_entity_poly.pdbx_strand_id
1 'polypeptide(L)'
;MATAARSSLGRIALGDTALFVCDIQERFREAIQGFPAVVDVSRRMIRAAEVFQIPVIVTEQYPKALGKTVSELTEVLPKDAQVFEKTKFSMLIDEVSEFLTRRDDIKRILIVGIEAHVCVLQTTLELLETASFQLMGNTTYPNFKAISALFKEKKADSLPGL
;
A
#
# COMPACT_ATOMS: atom_id res chain seq x y z
N MET A 1 -0.83 -14.99 -33.56
CA MET A 1 -0.99 -13.62 -33.03
C MET A 1 -1.36 -13.72 -31.56
N ALA A 2 -0.42 -13.41 -30.66
CA ALA A 2 -0.70 -13.35 -29.23
C ALA A 2 -1.48 -12.07 -28.94
N THR A 3 -2.73 -12.23 -28.54
CA THR A 3 -3.55 -11.13 -28.03
C THR A 3 -2.84 -10.61 -26.78
N ALA A 4 -2.29 -9.40 -26.84
CA ALA A 4 -1.77 -8.75 -25.63
C ALA A 4 -2.90 -8.74 -24.61
N ALA A 5 -2.75 -9.46 -23.51
CA ALA A 5 -3.66 -9.40 -22.39
C ALA A 5 -3.73 -7.92 -21.99
N ARG A 6 -4.88 -7.28 -22.24
CA ARG A 6 -5.15 -5.97 -21.67
C ARG A 6 -5.05 -6.15 -20.17
N SER A 7 -4.00 -5.62 -19.54
CA SER A 7 -3.93 -5.49 -18.09
C SER A 7 -5.11 -4.61 -17.69
N SER A 8 -6.21 -5.24 -17.25
CA SER A 8 -7.32 -4.49 -16.69
C SER A 8 -6.76 -3.76 -15.47
N LEU A 9 -6.73 -2.42 -15.51
CA LEU A 9 -6.46 -1.64 -14.31
C LEU A 9 -7.39 -2.13 -13.20
N GLY A 10 -6.78 -2.70 -12.16
CA GLY A 10 -7.34 -3.26 -10.93
C GLY A 10 -8.86 -3.42 -10.86
N ARG A 11 -9.39 -4.53 -11.38
CA ARG A 11 -10.70 -5.01 -10.89
C ARG A 11 -10.51 -5.42 -9.43
N ILE A 12 -11.24 -4.80 -8.51
CA ILE A 12 -11.32 -5.28 -7.12
C ILE A 12 -11.91 -6.70 -7.19
N ALA A 13 -11.23 -7.64 -6.54
CA ALA A 13 -11.71 -9.00 -6.39
C ALA A 13 -11.83 -9.33 -4.91
N LEU A 14 -12.96 -9.93 -4.55
CA LEU A 14 -13.21 -10.37 -3.18
C LEU A 14 -12.24 -11.52 -2.85
N GLY A 15 -11.71 -11.51 -1.62
CA GLY A 15 -10.78 -12.54 -1.14
C GLY A 15 -9.31 -12.36 -1.50
N ASP A 16 -8.94 -11.37 -2.32
CA ASP A 16 -7.52 -11.07 -2.64
C ASP A 16 -7.16 -9.58 -2.56
N THR A 17 -8.01 -8.81 -1.88
CA THR A 17 -7.85 -7.37 -1.71
C THR A 17 -7.69 -7.04 -0.23
N ALA A 18 -6.78 -6.12 0.12
CA ALA A 18 -6.70 -5.50 1.44
C ALA A 18 -6.99 -3.98 1.35
N LEU A 19 -7.53 -3.40 2.41
CA LEU A 19 -7.73 -1.95 2.54
C LEU A 19 -6.68 -1.36 3.46
N PHE A 20 -5.96 -0.36 2.97
CA PHE A 20 -4.99 0.44 3.70
C PHE A 20 -5.57 1.83 3.99
N VAL A 21 -5.58 2.22 5.27
CA VAL A 21 -6.03 3.52 5.77
C VAL A 21 -4.80 4.29 6.26
N CYS A 22 -4.38 5.27 5.49
CA CYS A 22 -3.11 5.98 5.65
C CYS A 22 -3.28 7.27 6.46
N ASP A 23 -2.83 7.26 7.71
CA ASP A 23 -2.48 8.43 8.51
C ASP A 23 -3.58 9.51 8.68
N ILE A 24 -4.85 9.11 8.70
CA ILE A 24 -5.99 10.04 8.88
C ILE A 24 -6.15 10.39 10.37
N GLN A 25 -5.30 11.31 10.84
CA GLN A 25 -5.12 11.61 12.26
C GLN A 25 -5.68 12.99 12.66
N GLU A 26 -5.97 13.13 13.96
CA GLU A 26 -6.61 14.31 14.56
C GLU A 26 -5.93 15.65 14.23
N ARG A 27 -4.60 15.73 14.22
CA ARG A 27 -3.89 17.00 13.96
C ARG A 27 -3.98 17.47 12.51
N PHE A 28 -4.38 16.61 11.58
CA PHE A 28 -4.51 16.98 10.17
C PHE A 28 -5.84 17.65 9.82
N ARG A 29 -6.81 17.70 10.76
CA ARG A 29 -8.13 18.30 10.54
C ARG A 29 -8.09 19.71 9.94
N GLU A 30 -7.15 20.53 10.40
CA GLU A 30 -7.00 21.93 9.96
C GLU A 30 -5.96 22.09 8.85
N ALA A 31 -5.04 21.13 8.70
CA ALA A 31 -3.92 21.22 7.75
C ALA A 31 -4.27 20.68 6.35
N ILE A 32 -5.28 19.80 6.24
CA ILE A 32 -5.66 19.17 4.98
C ILE A 32 -6.92 19.81 4.42
N GLN A 33 -6.81 20.37 3.22
CA GLN A 33 -7.97 20.85 2.49
C GLN A 33 -8.91 19.67 2.16
N GLY A 34 -10.18 19.82 2.53
CA GLY A 34 -11.19 18.78 2.29
C GLY A 34 -11.08 17.58 3.25
N PHE A 35 -10.40 17.72 4.39
CA PHE A 35 -10.28 16.65 5.39
C PHE A 35 -11.63 15.98 5.75
N PRO A 36 -12.76 16.71 5.95
CA PRO A 36 -14.05 16.06 6.21
C PRO A 36 -14.49 15.10 5.11
N ALA A 37 -14.20 15.41 3.84
CA ALA A 37 -14.51 14.53 2.72
C ALA A 37 -13.60 13.28 2.69
N VAL A 38 -12.32 13.44 3.05
CA VAL A 38 -11.39 12.30 3.23
C VAL A 38 -11.92 11.36 4.30
N VAL A 39 -12.32 11.89 5.46
CA VAL A 39 -12.88 11.09 6.56
C VAL A 39 -14.15 10.37 6.12
N ASP A 40 -15.08 11.06 5.46
CA ASP A 40 -16.35 10.47 5.02
C ASP A 40 -16.15 9.35 3.98
N VAL A 41 -15.25 9.54 3.01
CA VAL A 41 -14.91 8.50 2.02
C VAL A 41 -14.23 7.32 2.70
N SER A 42 -13.25 7.56 3.56
CA SER A 42 -12.54 6.49 4.28
C SER A 42 -13.49 5.69 5.17
N ARG A 43 -14.43 6.36 5.86
CA ARG A 43 -15.46 5.70 6.67
C ARG A 43 -16.34 4.78 5.83
N ARG A 44 -16.75 5.21 4.63
CA ARG A 44 -17.50 4.38 3.69
C ARG A 44 -16.69 3.18 3.20
N MET A 45 -15.41 3.37 2.91
CA MET A 45 -14.52 2.29 2.47
C MET A 45 -14.25 1.26 3.57
N ILE A 46 -14.08 1.69 4.83
CA ILE A 46 -13.93 0.79 5.98
C ILE A 46 -15.19 -0.05 6.17
N ARG A 47 -16.38 0.56 6.14
CA ARG A 47 -17.65 -0.17 6.22
C ARG A 47 -17.85 -1.15 5.06
N ALA A 48 -17.47 -0.75 3.86
CA ALA A 48 -17.49 -1.66 2.71
C ALA A 48 -16.53 -2.83 2.92
N ALA A 49 -15.32 -2.58 3.44
CA ALA A 49 -14.35 -3.62 3.74
C ALA A 49 -14.90 -4.63 4.76
N GLU A 50 -15.60 -4.19 5.80
CA GLU A 50 -16.28 -5.07 6.75
C GLU A 50 -17.33 -5.98 6.07
N VAL A 51 -18.21 -5.39 5.27
CA VAL A 51 -19.26 -6.13 4.53
C VAL A 51 -18.66 -7.17 3.58
N PHE A 52 -17.54 -6.84 2.94
CA PHE A 52 -16.85 -7.70 1.98
C PHE A 52 -15.78 -8.59 2.61
N GLN A 53 -15.62 -8.56 3.94
CA GLN A 53 -14.59 -9.31 4.66
C GLN A 53 -13.17 -9.05 4.14
N ILE A 54 -12.91 -7.81 3.71
CA ILE A 54 -11.62 -7.33 3.27
C ILE A 54 -10.82 -6.92 4.51
N PRO A 55 -9.60 -7.44 4.72
CA PRO A 55 -8.77 -7.05 5.85
C PRO A 55 -8.40 -5.56 5.78
N VAL A 56 -8.43 -4.90 6.94
CA VAL A 56 -8.14 -3.47 7.08
C VAL A 56 -6.86 -3.27 7.88
N ILE A 57 -5.93 -2.52 7.29
CA ILE A 57 -4.68 -2.06 7.93
C ILE A 57 -4.73 -0.54 8.03
N VAL A 58 -4.47 -0.01 9.22
CA VAL A 58 -4.39 1.41 9.50
C VAL A 58 -2.98 1.77 9.93
N THR A 59 -2.45 2.89 9.46
CA THR A 59 -1.21 3.45 10.01
C THR A 59 -1.43 4.82 10.63
N GLU A 60 -0.59 5.13 11.63
CA GLU A 60 -0.51 6.44 12.26
C GLU A 60 0.92 6.95 12.16
N GLN A 61 1.12 8.07 11.46
CA GLN A 61 2.40 8.76 11.41
C GLN A 61 2.65 9.47 12.74
N TYR A 62 3.71 9.11 13.45
CA TYR A 62 4.18 9.74 14.69
C TYR A 62 3.05 10.27 15.61
N PRO A 63 2.16 9.37 16.11
CA PRO A 63 0.91 9.77 16.77
C PRO A 63 1.13 10.59 18.04
N LYS A 64 2.31 10.50 18.66
CA LYS A 64 2.70 11.35 19.79
C LYS A 64 2.60 12.84 19.45
N ALA A 65 2.92 13.25 18.22
CA ALA A 65 2.80 14.64 17.79
C ALA A 65 1.57 14.90 16.93
N LEU A 66 1.18 13.93 16.09
CA LEU A 66 0.10 14.10 15.10
C LEU A 66 -1.28 13.62 15.60
N GLY A 67 -1.35 13.09 16.82
CA GLY A 67 -2.57 12.53 17.38
C GLY A 67 -2.87 11.14 16.83
N LYS A 68 -3.93 10.53 17.34
CA LYS A 68 -4.43 9.23 16.89
C LYS A 68 -5.29 9.37 15.63
N THR A 69 -5.60 8.24 15.02
CA THR A 69 -6.62 8.12 13.96
C THR A 69 -7.91 8.77 14.44
N VAL A 70 -8.59 9.50 13.55
CA VAL A 70 -9.79 10.23 13.93
C VAL A 70 -10.92 9.32 14.43
N SER A 71 -11.65 9.79 15.44
CA SER A 71 -12.73 9.03 16.10
C SER A 71 -13.78 8.47 15.13
N GLU A 72 -14.11 9.23 14.09
CA GLU A 72 -15.10 8.88 13.08
C GLU A 72 -14.74 7.61 12.29
N LEU A 73 -13.44 7.28 12.22
CA LEU A 73 -12.95 6.05 11.62
C LEU A 73 -12.81 4.94 12.67
N THR A 74 -12.28 5.24 13.86
CA THR A 74 -12.08 4.20 14.90
C THR A 74 -13.40 3.57 15.35
N GLU A 75 -14.50 4.35 15.36
CA GLU A 75 -15.85 3.86 15.66
C GLU A 75 -16.40 2.84 14.66
N VAL A 76 -15.86 2.78 13.44
CA VAL A 76 -16.33 1.88 12.37
C VAL A 76 -15.29 0.84 11.97
N LEU A 77 -14.13 0.80 12.64
CA LEU A 77 -13.11 -0.20 12.34
C LEU A 77 -13.62 -1.61 12.68
N PRO A 78 -13.43 -2.60 11.78
CA PRO A 78 -13.61 -4.00 12.10
C PRO A 78 -12.80 -4.41 13.33
N LYS A 79 -13.29 -5.39 14.09
CA LYS A 79 -12.62 -5.85 15.32
C LYS A 79 -11.22 -6.41 15.08
N ASP A 80 -10.98 -6.94 13.89
CA ASP A 80 -9.71 -7.52 13.44
C ASP A 80 -8.85 -6.53 12.65
N ALA A 81 -9.26 -5.26 12.55
CA ALA A 81 -8.43 -4.23 11.95
C ALA A 81 -7.16 -4.02 12.78
N GLN A 82 -6.02 -3.92 12.10
CA GLN A 82 -4.73 -3.67 12.74
C GLN A 82 -4.32 -2.22 12.57
N VAL A 83 -3.84 -1.61 13.66
CA VAL A 83 -3.38 -0.22 13.68
C VAL A 83 -1.91 -0.21 14.06
N PHE A 84 -1.06 0.36 13.21
CA PHE A 84 0.38 0.43 13.43
C PHE A 84 0.88 1.86 13.48
N GLU A 85 1.76 2.16 14.43
CA GLU A 85 2.45 3.45 14.49
C GLU A 85 3.70 3.41 13.62
N LYS A 86 4.03 4.52 12.95
CA LYS A 86 5.24 4.62 12.12
C LYS A 86 5.87 5.99 12.15
N THR A 87 7.15 6.04 11.82
CA THR A 87 7.89 7.26 11.47
C THR A 87 8.29 7.28 9.99
N LYS A 88 8.35 6.12 9.33
CA LYS A 88 8.51 5.98 7.88
C LYS A 88 7.28 6.54 7.16
N PHE A 89 7.47 7.28 6.07
CA PHE A 89 6.35 7.83 5.30
C PHE A 89 5.49 6.75 4.65
N SER A 90 6.11 5.78 3.98
CA SER A 90 5.40 4.61 3.44
C SER A 90 4.78 3.77 4.57
N MET A 91 3.59 3.22 4.32
CA MET A 91 2.92 2.26 5.21
C MET A 91 3.64 0.91 5.29
N LEU A 92 4.56 0.61 4.36
CA LEU A 92 5.32 -0.65 4.37
C LEU A 92 6.45 -0.62 5.40
N ILE A 93 6.06 -0.62 6.67
CA ILE A 93 6.93 -0.98 7.81
C ILE A 93 6.97 -2.50 7.98
N ASP A 94 7.83 -3.00 8.85
CA ASP A 94 8.08 -4.43 9.02
C ASP A 94 6.79 -5.19 9.37
N GLU A 95 5.95 -4.64 10.25
CA GLU A 95 4.69 -5.23 10.69
C GLU A 95 3.66 -5.36 9.55
N VAL A 96 3.55 -4.32 8.72
CA VAL A 96 2.67 -4.31 7.55
C VAL A 96 3.20 -5.25 6.46
N SER A 97 4.51 -5.30 6.27
CA SER A 97 5.16 -6.20 5.32
C SER A 97 5.01 -7.66 5.75
N GLU A 98 5.09 -7.93 7.04
CA GLU A 98 4.85 -9.26 7.62
C GLU A 98 3.38 -9.66 7.45
N PHE A 99 2.43 -8.73 7.66
CA PHE A 99 1.02 -8.96 7.36
C PHE A 99 0.80 -9.40 5.91
N LEU A 100 1.39 -8.68 4.94
CA LEU A 100 1.29 -9.02 3.52
C LEU A 100 1.97 -10.36 3.20
N THR A 101 3.12 -10.64 3.83
CA THR A 101 3.86 -11.90 3.60
C THR A 101 3.11 -13.12 4.11
N ARG A 102 2.37 -12.99 5.22
CA ARG A 102 1.50 -14.05 5.77
C ARG A 102 0.22 -14.27 4.96
N ARG A 103 -0.08 -13.38 4.00
CA ARG A 103 -1.32 -13.35 3.23
C ARG A 103 -1.00 -13.33 1.73
N ASP A 104 -0.46 -14.45 1.25
CA ASP A 104 -0.14 -14.66 -0.17
C ASP A 104 -1.37 -14.63 -1.10
N ASP A 105 -2.57 -14.71 -0.51
CA ASP A 105 -3.85 -14.45 -1.17
C ASP A 105 -4.01 -12.99 -1.60
N ILE A 106 -3.43 -12.02 -0.88
CA ILE A 106 -3.60 -10.59 -1.15
C ILE A 106 -2.74 -10.17 -2.34
N LYS A 107 -3.42 -9.72 -3.39
CA LYS A 107 -2.82 -9.30 -4.68
C LYS A 107 -3.12 -7.85 -5.02
N ARG A 108 -4.06 -7.24 -4.30
CA ARG A 108 -4.54 -5.87 -4.54
C ARG A 108 -4.61 -5.12 -3.23
N ILE A 109 -4.20 -3.86 -3.28
CA ILE A 109 -4.30 -2.94 -2.15
C ILE A 109 -5.17 -1.77 -2.57
N LEU A 110 -6.23 -1.52 -1.82
CA LEU A 110 -6.98 -0.27 -1.86
C LEU A 110 -6.37 0.67 -0.83
N ILE A 111 -6.09 1.92 -1.21
CA ILE A 111 -5.50 2.90 -0.31
C ILE A 111 -6.44 4.11 -0.19
N VAL A 112 -6.74 4.50 1.04
CA VAL A 112 -7.40 5.75 1.38
C VAL A 112 -6.57 6.48 2.42
N GLY A 113 -6.61 7.81 2.42
CA GLY A 113 -5.97 8.62 3.46
C GLY A 113 -5.08 9.72 2.94
N ILE A 114 -4.10 10.10 3.75
CA ILE A 114 -3.25 11.28 3.58
C ILE A 114 -1.79 10.95 3.95
N GLU A 115 -0.80 11.73 3.54
CA GLU A 115 -0.90 12.77 2.51
C GLU A 115 -0.74 12.17 1.12
N ALA A 116 -1.53 12.67 0.16
CA ALA A 116 -1.53 12.16 -1.21
C ALA A 116 -0.13 12.12 -1.84
N HIS A 117 0.69 13.15 -1.57
CA HIS A 117 2.02 13.34 -2.16
C HIS A 117 3.18 12.84 -1.28
N VAL A 118 2.89 12.37 -0.05
CA VAL A 118 3.90 11.87 0.88
C VAL A 118 3.59 10.42 1.22
N CYS A 119 2.80 10.16 2.26
CA CYS A 119 2.60 8.80 2.74
C CYS A 119 1.88 7.91 1.71
N VAL A 120 0.82 8.41 1.06
CA VAL A 120 0.09 7.65 0.03
C VAL A 120 0.97 7.40 -1.19
N LEU A 121 1.67 8.42 -1.68
CA LEU A 121 2.56 8.29 -2.85
C LEU A 121 3.70 7.31 -2.57
N GLN A 122 4.42 7.48 -1.47
CA GLN A 122 5.55 6.62 -1.10
C GLN A 122 5.11 5.17 -0.89
N THR A 123 3.97 4.95 -0.24
CA THR A 123 3.37 3.61 -0.10
C THR A 123 3.06 2.99 -1.45
N THR A 124 2.45 3.77 -2.35
CA THR A 124 2.06 3.30 -3.68
C THR A 124 3.29 2.93 -4.52
N LEU A 125 4.33 3.77 -4.50
CA LEU A 125 5.58 3.51 -5.22
C LEU A 125 6.28 2.25 -4.71
N GLU A 126 6.38 2.09 -3.38
CA GLU A 126 7.05 0.92 -2.77
C GLU A 126 6.26 -0.38 -3.01
N LEU A 127 4.91 -0.33 -3.02
CA LEU A 127 4.06 -1.46 -3.42
C LEU A 127 4.28 -1.85 -4.90
N LEU A 128 4.34 -0.86 -5.80
CA LEU A 128 4.58 -1.10 -7.23
C LEU A 128 5.99 -1.63 -7.50
N GLU A 129 6.99 -1.12 -6.78
CA GLU A 129 8.36 -1.61 -6.84
C GLU A 129 8.45 -3.06 -6.36
N THR A 130 7.84 -3.38 -5.22
CA THR A 130 7.77 -4.76 -4.69
C THR A 130 7.10 -5.71 -5.69
N ALA A 131 5.95 -5.32 -6.24
CA ALA A 131 5.26 -6.12 -7.26
C ALA A 131 6.11 -6.30 -8.52
N SER A 132 6.82 -5.25 -8.94
CA SER A 132 7.73 -5.30 -10.09
C SER A 132 8.89 -6.26 -9.82
N PHE A 133 9.52 -6.21 -8.65
CA PHE A 133 10.58 -7.16 -8.27
C PHE A 133 10.07 -8.60 -8.19
N GLN A 134 8.86 -8.84 -7.65
CA GLN A 134 8.25 -10.16 -7.66
C GLN A 134 8.04 -10.68 -9.09
N LEU A 135 7.58 -9.83 -10.02
CA LEU A 135 7.44 -10.18 -11.43
C LEU A 135 8.80 -10.43 -12.11
N MET A 136 9.79 -9.59 -11.81
CA MET A 136 11.15 -9.71 -12.37
C MET A 136 11.92 -10.91 -11.79
N GLY A 137 11.61 -11.34 -10.57
CA GLY A 137 12.16 -12.53 -9.91
C GLY A 137 11.39 -13.82 -10.22
N ASN A 138 10.19 -13.71 -10.81
CA ASN A 138 9.37 -14.86 -11.17
C ASN A 138 9.90 -15.53 -12.45
N THR A 139 10.55 -16.68 -12.30
CA THR A 139 11.11 -17.49 -13.40
C THR A 139 10.06 -17.98 -14.41
N THR A 140 8.77 -17.94 -14.04
CA THR A 140 7.64 -18.31 -14.91
C THR A 140 7.04 -17.13 -15.68
N TYR A 141 7.51 -15.90 -15.44
CA TYR A 141 7.04 -14.73 -16.18
C TYR A 141 7.45 -14.82 -17.67
N PRO A 142 6.56 -14.54 -18.64
CA PRO A 142 6.81 -14.78 -20.07
C PRO A 142 8.08 -14.14 -20.63
N ASN A 143 8.57 -13.06 -20.00
CA ASN A 143 9.77 -12.33 -20.40
C ASN A 143 10.90 -12.38 -19.37
N PHE A 144 10.84 -13.26 -18.36
CA PHE A 144 11.85 -13.35 -17.31
C PHE A 144 13.29 -13.48 -17.86
N LYS A 145 13.49 -14.35 -18.86
CA LYS A 145 14.82 -14.54 -19.48
C LYS A 145 15.37 -13.25 -20.10
N ALA A 146 14.53 -12.49 -20.82
CA ALA A 146 14.92 -11.22 -21.45
C ALA A 146 15.24 -10.15 -20.39
N ILE A 147 14.40 -10.03 -19.35
CA ILE A 147 14.61 -9.09 -18.24
C ILE A 147 15.89 -9.45 -17.46
N SER A 148 16.09 -10.74 -17.14
CA SER A 148 17.28 -11.21 -16.42
C SER A 148 18.59 -10.97 -17.18
N ALA A 149 18.54 -10.93 -18.52
CA ALA A 149 19.70 -10.61 -19.35
C ALA A 149 20.09 -9.12 -19.26
N LEU A 150 19.12 -8.21 -19.15
CA LEU A 150 19.36 -6.77 -18.97
C LEU A 150 20.11 -6.46 -17.65
N PHE A 151 19.84 -7.23 -16.59
CA PHE A 151 20.53 -7.08 -15.31
C PHE A 151 21.89 -7.80 -15.25
N LYS A 152 22.16 -8.72 -16.17
CA LYS A 152 23.50 -9.34 -16.33
C LYS A 152 24.46 -8.40 -17.07
N GLU A 153 23.93 -7.44 -17.84
CA GLU A 153 24.71 -6.39 -18.48
C GLU A 153 24.80 -5.13 -17.61
N LYS A 154 25.54 -5.22 -16.51
CA LYS A 154 26.38 -4.14 -15.94
C LYS A 154 27.10 -4.64 -14.69
N LYS A 155 28.18 -5.38 -14.90
CA LYS A 155 29.38 -5.17 -14.11
C LYS A 155 30.32 -4.37 -15.01
N ALA A 156 30.07 -3.06 -15.11
CA ALA A 156 31.10 -2.19 -15.65
C ALA A 156 32.28 -2.26 -14.69
N ASP A 157 33.47 -2.49 -15.24
CA ASP A 157 34.71 -2.58 -14.49
C ASP A 157 34.81 -1.45 -13.48
N SER A 158 35.32 -1.79 -12.30
CA SER A 158 35.69 -0.86 -11.24
C SER A 158 36.23 0.44 -11.82
N LEU A 159 35.62 1.57 -11.47
CA LEU A 159 36.21 2.88 -11.71
C LEU A 159 37.62 2.87 -11.09
N PRO A 160 38.68 3.17 -11.85
CA PRO A 160 40.00 3.31 -11.27
C PRO A 160 40.06 4.61 -10.48
N GLY A 161 40.18 4.48 -9.15
CA GLY A 161 40.57 5.56 -8.25
C GLY A 161 39.45 6.47 -7.75
N LEU A 162 38.87 6.08 -6.62
CA LEU A 162 38.47 6.97 -5.50
C LEU A 162 38.44 6.13 -4.22
#